data_AF-A0A8T3X2A2-F1
#
_entry.id   AF-A0A8T3X2A2-F1
#
_cell.length_a   1.000
_cell.length_b   1.000
_cell.length_c   1.000
_cell.angle_alpha   90.00
_cell.angle_beta   90.00
_cell.angle_gamma   90.00
#
_symmetry.space_group_name_H-M   'P 1'
#
loop_
_entity.id
_entity.type
_entity.pdbx_description
1 polymer ?
#
loop_
_entity_poly.entity_id
_entity_poly.type
_entity_poly.pdbx_seq_one_letter_code
_entity_poly.pdbx_strand_id
1 'polypeptide(L)'
;MPFHNIVVDVSRKNEFVRKAKNSLKKRWYIHICRNKEIVVIFRNKSFQFSKGDENLEQARKYGISQGIPEEQLGFEELIKKPFD
;
A
#
# COMPACT_ATOMS: atom_id res chain seq x y z
N MET A 1 5.11 7.39 14.43
CA MET A 1 5.41 5.93 14.27
C MET A 1 6.59 5.81 13.33
N PRO A 2 7.61 4.98 13.62
CA PRO A 2 8.74 4.79 12.70
C PRO A 2 8.31 3.99 11.47
N PHE A 3 8.60 4.53 10.28
CA PHE A 3 8.50 3.80 9.02
C PHE A 3 9.56 2.71 8.97
N HIS A 4 9.16 1.50 8.55
CA HIS A 4 10.08 0.37 8.40
C HIS A 4 10.20 0.05 6.91
N ASN A 5 11.37 0.31 6.35
CA ASN A 5 11.68 -0.02 4.97
C ASN A 5 12.09 -1.49 4.85
N ILE A 6 11.54 -2.20 3.88
CA ILE A 6 11.89 -3.58 3.55
C ILE A 6 12.12 -3.70 2.05
N VAL A 7 13.12 -4.48 1.65
CA VAL A 7 13.36 -4.82 0.25
C VAL A 7 12.77 -6.19 -0.02
N VAL A 8 11.88 -6.29 -1.01
CA VAL A 8 11.21 -7.54 -1.39
C VAL A 8 11.70 -7.97 -2.77
N ASP A 9 12.20 -9.20 -2.86
CA ASP A 9 12.56 -9.78 -4.15
C ASP A 9 11.33 -9.92 -5.06
N VAL A 10 11.49 -9.60 -6.35
CA VAL A 10 10.41 -9.58 -7.33
C VAL A 10 9.74 -10.95 -7.44
N SER A 11 10.54 -12.01 -7.39
CA SER A 11 10.10 -13.41 -7.46
C SER A 11 9.16 -13.76 -6.31
N ARG A 12 9.29 -13.04 -5.18
CA ARG A 12 8.52 -13.24 -3.95
C ARG A 12 7.39 -12.24 -3.76
N LYS A 13 7.17 -11.29 -4.68
CA LYS A 13 6.10 -10.27 -4.59
C LYS A 13 4.74 -10.90 -4.24
N ASN A 14 4.32 -11.91 -4.99
CA ASN A 14 2.98 -12.50 -4.84
C ASN A 14 2.82 -13.23 -3.50
N GLU A 15 3.86 -13.95 -3.06
CA GLU A 15 3.87 -14.60 -1.75
C GLU A 15 3.82 -13.56 -0.63
N PHE A 16 4.63 -12.50 -0.74
CA PHE A 16 4.66 -11.40 0.21
C PHE A 16 3.30 -10.72 0.35
N VAL A 17 2.67 -10.34 -0.77
CA VAL A 17 1.33 -9.73 -0.78
C VAL A 17 0.32 -10.65 -0.10
N ARG A 18 0.34 -11.95 -0.41
CA ARG A 18 -0.56 -12.94 0.21
C ARG A 18 -0.36 -13.02 1.72
N LYS A 19 0.88 -13.14 2.19
CA LYS A 19 1.20 -13.20 3.63
C LYS A 19 0.83 -11.89 4.32
N ALA A 20 1.17 -10.74 3.74
CA ALA A 20 0.88 -9.42 4.27
C ALA A 20 -0.63 -9.21 4.45
N LYS A 21 -1.45 -9.53 3.43
CA LYS A 21 -2.92 -9.43 3.51
C LYS A 21 -3.52 -10.20 4.69
N ASN A 22 -2.95 -11.37 5.02
CA ASN A 22 -3.45 -12.25 6.08
C ASN A 22 -2.92 -11.87 7.46
N SER A 23 -1.75 -11.26 7.55
CA SER A 23 -1.08 -10.91 8.82
C SER A 23 -1.30 -9.46 9.25
N LEU A 24 -1.71 -8.58 8.35
CA LEU A 24 -1.93 -7.16 8.65
C LEU A 24 -3.01 -6.95 9.71
N LYS A 25 -2.69 -6.13 10.71
CA LYS A 25 -3.64 -5.67 11.73
C LYS A 25 -4.60 -4.63 11.14
N LYS A 26 -5.77 -4.44 11.78
CA LYS A 26 -6.68 -3.34 11.42
C LYS A 26 -5.96 -2.00 11.62
N ARG A 27 -6.30 -0.98 10.83
CA ARG A 27 -5.65 0.35 10.83
C ARG A 27 -4.17 0.37 10.42
N TRP A 28 -3.70 -0.69 9.76
CA TRP A 28 -2.36 -0.76 9.18
C TRP A 28 -2.46 -1.04 7.69
N TYR A 29 -1.48 -0.54 6.94
CA TYR A 29 -1.25 -0.88 5.55
C TYR A 29 0.24 -0.99 5.26
N ILE A 30 0.58 -1.69 4.19
CA ILE A 30 1.93 -1.73 3.62
C ILE A 30 1.81 -1.21 2.20
N HIS A 31 2.79 -0.47 1.72
CA HIS A 31 2.93 -0.18 0.31
C HIS A 31 4.27 -0.73 -0.18
N ILE A 32 4.28 -1.22 -1.42
CA ILE A 32 5.52 -1.57 -2.14
C ILE A 32 5.48 -0.84 -3.47
N CYS A 33 6.61 -0.26 -3.87
CA CYS A 33 6.72 0.55 -5.06
C CYS A 33 7.82 0.00 -5.98
N ARG A 34 7.56 -0.05 -7.28
CA ARG A 34 8.57 -0.38 -8.30
C ARG A 34 8.19 0.27 -9.62
N ASN A 35 9.13 0.91 -10.31
CA ASN A 35 8.93 1.47 -11.66
C ASN A 35 7.66 2.35 -11.79
N LYS A 36 7.36 3.18 -10.78
CA LYS A 36 6.16 4.06 -10.71
C LYS A 36 4.82 3.33 -10.53
N GLU A 37 4.85 2.02 -10.33
CA GLU A 37 3.70 1.25 -9.86
C GLU A 37 3.75 1.09 -8.35
N ILE A 38 2.60 1.23 -7.71
CA ILE A 38 2.42 1.01 -6.27
C ILE A 38 1.45 -0.13 -6.06
N VAL A 39 1.78 -1.01 -5.12
CA VAL A 39 0.84 -1.97 -4.55
C VAL A 39 0.61 -1.60 -3.09
N VAL A 40 -0.61 -1.15 -2.79
CA VAL A 40 -1.06 -0.93 -1.41
C VAL A 40 -1.75 -2.18 -0.91
N ILE A 41 -1.32 -2.65 0.25
CA ILE A 41 -1.76 -3.89 0.86
C ILE A 41 -2.41 -3.53 2.19
N PHE A 42 -3.69 -3.83 2.30
CA PHE A 42 -4.46 -3.76 3.52
C PHE A 42 -4.72 -5.17 4.03
N ARG A 43 -5.29 -5.26 5.24
CA ARG A 43 -5.90 -6.51 5.69
C ARG A 43 -6.97 -6.97 4.69
N ASN A 44 -6.88 -8.22 4.25
CA ASN A 44 -7.79 -8.90 3.31
C ASN A 44 -7.89 -8.35 1.88
N LYS A 45 -7.39 -7.14 1.57
CA LYS A 45 -7.47 -6.53 0.24
C LYS A 45 -6.17 -5.85 -0.18
N SER A 46 -5.88 -5.85 -1.46
CA SER A 46 -4.75 -5.12 -2.03
C SER A 46 -5.19 -4.40 -3.30
N PHE A 47 -4.56 -3.27 -3.57
CA PHE A 47 -4.78 -2.46 -4.76
C PHE A 47 -3.44 -2.24 -5.44
N GLN A 48 -3.42 -2.31 -6.76
CA GLN A 48 -2.25 -1.97 -7.58
C GLN A 48 -2.67 -0.81 -8.48
N PHE A 49 -1.86 0.22 -8.53
CA PHE A 49 -2.17 1.42 -9.32
C PHE A 49 -0.91 2.19 -9.71
N SER A 50 -1.06 3.00 -10.75
CA SER A 50 -0.06 3.98 -11.23
C SER A 50 -0.61 5.40 -11.11
N LYS A 51 0.20 6.41 -11.46
CA LYS A 51 -0.22 7.82 -11.43
C LYS A 51 -1.48 8.04 -12.29
N GLY A 52 -2.54 8.57 -11.67
CA GLY A 52 -3.80 8.93 -12.36
C GLY A 52 -4.81 7.79 -12.48
N ASP A 53 -4.57 6.65 -11.82
CA ASP A 53 -5.47 5.49 -11.83
C ASP A 53 -6.63 5.67 -10.83
N GLU A 54 -7.85 5.34 -11.24
CA GLU A 54 -9.07 5.42 -10.41
C GLU A 54 -9.00 4.52 -9.16
N ASN A 55 -8.17 3.47 -9.21
CA ASN A 55 -7.94 2.58 -8.07
C ASN A 55 -7.31 3.29 -6.87
N LEU A 56 -6.68 4.45 -7.07
CA LEU A 56 -6.11 5.26 -5.99
C LEU A 56 -7.20 5.73 -5.02
N GLU A 57 -8.30 6.28 -5.55
CA GLU A 57 -9.43 6.70 -4.72
C GLU A 57 -10.09 5.52 -4.02
N GLN A 58 -10.22 4.38 -4.72
CA GLN A 58 -10.79 3.17 -4.13
C GLN A 58 -9.95 2.64 -2.98
N ALA A 59 -8.62 2.66 -3.13
CA ALA A 59 -7.69 2.28 -2.08
C ALA A 59 -7.81 3.24 -0.88
N ARG A 60 -7.96 4.55 -1.10
CA ARG A 60 -8.14 5.54 -0.04
C ARG A 60 -9.44 5.31 0.72
N LYS A 61 -10.57 5.20 0.00
CA LYS A 61 -11.88 4.89 0.60
C LYS A 61 -11.84 3.59 1.40
N TYR A 62 -11.15 2.57 0.89
CA TYR A 62 -10.96 1.33 1.63
C TYR A 62 -10.11 1.52 2.89
N GLY A 63 -8.99 2.25 2.82
CA GLY A 63 -8.15 2.56 3.98
C GLY A 63 -8.92 3.28 5.09
N ILE A 64 -9.74 4.27 4.73
CA ILE A 64 -10.62 4.99 5.66
C ILE A 64 -11.62 4.01 6.30
N SER A 65 -12.23 3.12 5.52
CA SER A 65 -13.14 2.08 6.06
C SER A 65 -12.47 1.12 7.05
N GLN A 66 -11.14 0.94 6.94
CA GLN A 66 -10.34 0.14 7.88
C GLN A 66 -9.92 0.94 9.14
N GLY A 67 -10.29 2.22 9.22
CA GLY A 67 -10.00 3.12 10.33
C GLY A 67 -8.62 3.78 10.26
N ILE A 68 -8.03 3.90 9.07
CA ILE A 68 -6.79 4.65 8.83
C ILE A 68 -7.16 6.12 8.59
N PRO A 69 -6.52 7.09 9.26
CA PRO A 69 -6.76 8.52 8.99
C PRO A 69 -6.44 8.87 7.54
N GLU A 70 -7.27 9.74 6.94
CA GLU A 70 -7.08 10.17 5.55
C GLU A 70 -5.70 10.82 5.31
N GLU A 71 -5.20 11.56 6.30
CA GLU A 71 -3.87 12.19 6.29
C GLU A 71 -2.72 11.18 6.09
N GLN A 72 -2.93 9.90 6.45
CA GLN A 72 -1.94 8.83 6.26
C GLN A 72 -2.08 8.09 4.92
N LEU A 73 -3.06 8.47 4.10
CA LEU A 73 -3.42 7.83 2.82
C LEU A 73 -3.11 8.74 1.61
N GLY A 74 -2.06 9.56 1.72
CA GLY A 74 -1.53 10.43 0.66
C GLY A 74 -0.73 9.65 -0.40
N PHE A 75 -1.39 8.73 -1.11
CA PHE A 75 -0.73 7.83 -2.06
C PHE A 75 -0.08 8.55 -3.25
N GLU A 76 -0.53 9.75 -3.61
CA GLU A 76 0.05 10.58 -4.66
C GLU A 76 1.50 10.96 -4.34
N GLU A 77 1.79 11.21 -3.06
CA GLU A 77 3.15 11.51 -2.61
C GLU A 77 4.02 10.25 -2.64
N LEU A 78 3.48 9.07 -2.33
CA LEU A 78 4.20 7.80 -2.46
C LEU A 78 4.61 7.50 -3.91
N ILE A 79 3.85 7.96 -4.90
CA ILE A 79 4.20 7.79 -6.33
C ILE A 79 5.38 8.68 -6.72
N LYS A 80 5.45 9.90 -6.15
CA LYS A 80 6.55 10.84 -6.41
C LYS A 80 7.80 10.50 -5.60
N LYS A 81 7.61 10.08 -4.35
CA LYS A 81 8.62 9.87 -3.32
C LYS A 81 8.29 8.60 -2.52
N PRO A 82 8.60 7.41 -3.06
CA PRO A 82 8.23 6.15 -2.42
C PRO A 82 9.02 5.80 -1.14
N PHE A 83 10.05 6.58 -0.78
CA PHE A 83 10.98 6.27 0.32
C PHE A 83 11.21 7.44 1.28
N ASP A 84 10.48 8.55 1.12
CA ASP A 84 10.68 9.83 1.82
C ASP A 84 9.64 10.01 2.95
#